data_AF-A0A426Q099-F1
#
_entry.id   AF-A0A426Q099-F1
#
_cell.length_a   1.000
_cell.length_b   1.000
_cell.length_c   1.000
_cell.angle_alpha   90.00
_cell.angle_beta   90.00
_cell.angle_gamma   90.00
#
_symmetry.space_group_name_H-M   'P 1'
#
loop_
_entity.id
_entity.type
_entity.pdbx_description
1 polymer ?
#
loop_
_entity_poly.entity_id
_entity_poly.type
_entity_poly.pdbx_seq_one_letter_code
_entity_poly.pdbx_strand_id
1 'polypeptide(L)'
;MGRALRVATVAVMCVGTVGVAACGAYTPGPGPRPTDRPEVVTIGVDGSTVQKRLAETYTRELAVNDREATTVAVASSMRVDAVRDGKVDLVIGCVGELLDVLNPDKGRQLRVMYREDGGEDTDEWRDITHSTMLSALPSDLDASDPGIAVGCDDPTLPQNIVAVYRRGVIDRDDRQALNWAAGGTTSEDLGVTETPTAPRR
;
A
#
# COMPACT_ATOMS: atom_id res chain seq x y z
N MET A 1 47.50 70.13 -50.99
CA MET A 1 48.33 68.91 -50.83
C MET A 1 47.51 67.96 -49.94
N GLY A 2 46.98 66.81 -50.32
CA GLY A 2 47.30 65.85 -51.38
C GLY A 2 47.54 64.47 -50.73
N ARG A 3 46.64 63.51 -50.99
CA ARG A 3 46.67 62.04 -50.70
C ARG A 3 46.23 61.61 -49.29
N ALA A 4 45.13 60.87 -49.10
CA ALA A 4 44.75 59.52 -49.55
C ALA A 4 45.35 58.39 -48.69
N LEU A 5 44.49 57.58 -48.06
CA LEU A 5 44.43 56.12 -48.26
C LEU A 5 43.21 55.52 -47.51
N ARG A 6 42.56 54.56 -48.15
CA ARG A 6 41.52 53.66 -47.60
C ARG A 6 42.17 52.38 -47.05
N VAL A 7 41.32 51.56 -46.41
CA VAL A 7 41.45 50.11 -46.07
C VAL A 7 41.92 49.89 -44.62
N ALA A 8 41.43 48.97 -43.78
CA ALA A 8 40.17 48.22 -43.58
C ALA A 8 40.38 47.37 -42.30
N THR A 9 39.29 47.01 -41.59
CA THR A 9 39.18 45.88 -40.62
C THR A 9 39.94 46.10 -39.27
N VAL A 10 39.37 45.92 -38.08
CA VAL A 10 38.88 44.66 -37.48
C VAL A 10 37.90 44.97 -36.34
N ALA A 11 36.83 44.18 -36.28
CA ALA A 11 35.81 44.14 -35.23
C ALA A 11 36.29 43.37 -34.00
N VAL A 12 35.99 43.89 -32.80
CA VAL A 12 35.72 43.10 -31.59
C VAL A 12 34.64 43.83 -30.79
N MET A 13 33.39 43.37 -30.91
CA MET A 13 32.28 43.73 -30.02
C MET A 13 32.30 42.74 -28.84
N CYS A 14 32.57 43.24 -27.63
CA CYS A 14 32.23 42.56 -26.39
C CYS A 14 31.11 43.36 -25.72
N VAL A 15 29.87 43.12 -26.12
CA VAL A 15 28.69 43.60 -25.37
C VAL A 15 28.32 42.48 -24.40
N GLY A 16 28.69 42.65 -23.14
CA GLY A 16 28.23 41.77 -22.05
C GLY A 16 26.75 42.02 -21.79
N THR A 17 25.90 41.08 -22.21
CA THR A 17 24.50 41.04 -21.83
C THR A 17 24.39 40.45 -20.43
N VAL A 18 24.02 41.29 -19.47
CA VAL A 18 23.57 40.84 -18.14
C VAL A 18 22.24 40.10 -18.35
N GLY A 19 22.29 38.78 -18.32
CA GLY A 19 21.10 37.94 -18.32
C GLY A 19 20.32 38.17 -17.04
N VAL A 20 19.15 38.81 -17.16
CA VAL A 20 18.17 38.85 -16.07
C VAL A 20 17.61 37.45 -15.98
N ALA A 21 18.09 36.67 -15.01
CA ALA A 21 17.56 35.35 -14.71
C ALA A 21 16.08 35.53 -14.32
N ALA A 22 15.19 35.02 -15.17
CA ALA A 22 13.78 34.92 -14.85
C ALA A 22 13.62 34.02 -13.62
N CYS A 23 13.28 34.62 -12.47
CA CYS A 23 12.63 33.90 -11.40
C CYS A 23 11.24 33.51 -11.91
N GLY A 24 11.17 32.42 -12.68
CA GLY A 24 9.93 31.70 -12.89
C GLY A 24 9.46 31.24 -11.53
N ALA A 25 8.46 31.92 -10.98
CA ALA A 25 7.73 31.43 -9.83
C ALA A 25 7.22 30.04 -10.20
N TYR A 26 7.84 29.00 -9.63
CA TYR A 26 7.24 27.70 -9.56
C TYR A 26 6.02 27.85 -8.66
N THR A 27 4.88 28.18 -9.26
CA THR A 27 3.58 28.01 -8.64
C THR A 27 3.31 26.52 -8.77
N PRO A 28 3.39 25.72 -7.69
CA PRO A 28 2.88 24.37 -7.76
C PRO A 28 1.42 24.52 -8.22
N GLY A 29 1.05 23.84 -9.30
CA GLY A 29 -0.37 23.74 -9.64
C GLY A 29 -1.14 23.21 -8.43
N PRO A 30 -2.44 23.51 -8.31
CA PRO A 30 -3.26 22.85 -7.30
C PRO A 30 -2.98 21.35 -7.38
N GLY A 31 -2.61 20.74 -6.24
CA GLY A 31 -2.43 19.29 -6.17
C GLY A 31 -3.73 18.57 -6.61
N PRO A 32 -3.66 17.24 -6.81
CA PRO A 32 -4.82 16.41 -7.11
C PRO A 32 -6.07 16.88 -6.37
N ARG A 33 -7.15 17.17 -7.10
CA ARG A 33 -8.40 17.60 -6.47
C ARG A 33 -9.02 16.38 -5.78
N PRO A 34 -9.92 16.57 -4.78
CA PRO A 34 -10.63 15.47 -4.12
C PRO A 34 -11.45 14.54 -5.03
N THR A 35 -11.47 14.80 -6.34
CA THR A 35 -12.12 14.03 -7.40
C THR A 35 -11.20 13.03 -8.10
N ASP A 36 -9.92 12.90 -7.71
CA ASP A 36 -8.98 11.93 -8.31
C ASP A 36 -9.11 10.51 -7.72
N ARG A 37 -10.19 10.24 -6.97
CA ARG A 37 -10.56 8.89 -6.54
C ARG A 37 -11.01 8.11 -7.79
N PRO A 38 -10.38 6.96 -8.11
CA PRO A 38 -10.82 6.15 -9.24
C PRO A 38 -12.27 5.73 -9.02
N GLU A 39 -13.05 5.69 -10.10
CA GLU A 39 -14.46 5.25 -10.06
C GLU A 39 -14.56 3.76 -9.69
N VAL A 40 -13.63 2.96 -10.22
CA VAL A 40 -13.51 1.52 -9.97
C VAL A 40 -12.23 1.24 -9.19
N VAL A 41 -12.36 0.52 -8.08
CA VAL A 41 -11.21 0.08 -7.26
C VAL A 41 -10.50 -1.08 -7.94
N THR A 42 -9.18 -1.01 -8.04
CA THR A 42 -8.37 -2.11 -8.54
C THR A 42 -7.76 -2.90 -7.39
N ILE A 43 -8.14 -4.17 -7.25
CA ILE A 43 -7.63 -5.11 -6.23
C ILE A 43 -6.51 -5.97 -6.84
N GLY A 44 -5.31 -5.90 -6.28
CA GLY A 44 -4.21 -6.78 -6.64
C GLY A 44 -4.34 -8.15 -5.97
N VAL A 45 -4.43 -9.21 -6.77
CA VAL A 45 -4.59 -10.59 -6.30
C VAL A 45 -3.54 -11.50 -6.92
N ASP A 46 -3.07 -12.49 -6.18
CA ASP A 46 -2.28 -13.57 -6.77
C ASP A 46 -3.18 -14.69 -7.33
N GLY A 47 -2.57 -15.75 -7.87
CA GLY A 47 -3.29 -16.86 -8.48
C GLY A 47 -3.95 -17.83 -7.49
N SER A 48 -3.70 -17.68 -6.19
CA SER A 48 -4.15 -18.62 -5.16
C SER A 48 -5.68 -18.61 -4.97
N THR A 49 -6.23 -19.74 -4.57
CA THR A 49 -7.66 -19.86 -4.28
C THR A 49 -8.09 -18.96 -3.14
N VAL A 50 -7.24 -18.80 -2.11
CA VAL A 50 -7.50 -17.94 -0.95
C VAL A 50 -7.63 -16.48 -1.38
N GLN A 51 -6.68 -15.97 -2.16
CA GLN A 51 -6.70 -14.58 -2.63
C GLN A 51 -7.90 -14.28 -3.55
N LYS A 52 -8.30 -15.24 -4.40
CA LYS A 52 -9.50 -15.10 -5.23
C LYS A 52 -10.77 -14.98 -4.39
N ARG A 53 -10.95 -15.86 -3.39
CA ARG A 53 -12.10 -15.82 -2.47
C ARG A 53 -12.13 -14.53 -1.64
N LEU A 54 -10.97 -14.10 -1.15
CA LEU A 54 -10.85 -12.82 -0.46
C LEU A 54 -11.27 -11.66 -1.36
N ALA A 55 -10.76 -11.62 -2.59
CA ALA A 55 -11.14 -10.55 -3.51
C ALA A 55 -12.62 -10.57 -3.90
N GLU A 56 -13.25 -11.74 -4.01
CA GLU A 56 -14.70 -11.86 -4.19
C GLU A 56 -15.47 -11.25 -3.00
N THR A 57 -15.05 -11.55 -1.76
CA THR A 57 -15.66 -10.97 -0.56
C THR A 57 -15.46 -9.46 -0.51
N TYR A 58 -14.24 -8.97 -0.73
CA TYR A 58 -13.96 -7.53 -0.73
C TYR A 58 -14.71 -6.78 -1.84
N THR A 59 -14.82 -7.37 -3.04
CA THR A 59 -15.61 -6.80 -4.13
C THR A 59 -17.08 -6.69 -3.76
N ARG A 60 -17.64 -7.72 -3.12
CA ARG A 60 -19.03 -7.72 -2.67
C ARG A 60 -19.29 -6.64 -1.61
N GLU A 61 -18.44 -6.53 -0.60
CA GLU A 61 -18.63 -5.53 0.47
C GLU A 61 -18.45 -4.09 -0.05
N LEU A 62 -17.53 -3.86 -0.98
CA LEU A 62 -17.41 -2.56 -1.66
C LEU A 62 -18.69 -2.25 -2.47
N ALA A 63 -19.25 -3.23 -3.18
CA ALA A 63 -20.46 -3.04 -3.97
C ALA A 63 -21.69 -2.67 -3.12
N VAL A 64 -21.75 -3.02 -1.82
CA VAL A 64 -22.81 -2.58 -0.90
C VAL A 64 -22.83 -1.05 -0.76
N ASN A 65 -21.67 -0.41 -0.92
CA ASN A 65 -21.50 1.04 -0.85
C ASN A 65 -21.43 1.69 -2.25
N ASP A 66 -22.03 1.05 -3.27
CA ASP A 66 -21.98 1.49 -4.68
C ASP A 66 -20.55 1.68 -5.20
N ARG A 67 -19.59 0.94 -4.61
CA ARG A 67 -18.17 1.00 -4.97
C ARG A 67 -17.81 -0.21 -5.82
N GLU A 68 -17.65 0.01 -7.12
CA GLU A 68 -17.21 -1.04 -8.03
C GLU A 68 -15.75 -1.42 -7.78
N ALA A 69 -15.43 -2.71 -7.91
CA ALA A 69 -14.07 -3.21 -7.82
C ALA A 69 -13.78 -4.27 -8.88
N THR A 70 -12.53 -4.31 -9.34
CA THR A 70 -12.01 -5.29 -10.30
C THR A 70 -10.71 -5.89 -9.77
N THR A 71 -10.34 -7.06 -10.26
CA THR A 71 -9.10 -7.73 -9.85
C THR A 71 -8.06 -7.73 -10.96
N VAL A 72 -6.79 -7.55 -10.58
CA VAL A 72 -5.65 -7.70 -11.49
C VAL A 72 -4.58 -8.58 -10.85
N ALA A 73 -3.86 -9.31 -11.68
CA ALA A 73 -2.82 -10.22 -11.21
C ALA A 73 -1.61 -9.44 -10.66
N VAL A 74 -1.28 -9.67 -9.39
CA VAL A 74 -0.10 -9.14 -8.71
C VAL A 74 0.58 -10.26 -7.96
N ALA A 75 1.89 -10.43 -8.17
CA ALA A 75 2.67 -11.41 -7.41
C ALA A 75 2.70 -11.03 -5.93
N SER A 76 2.63 -12.03 -5.04
CA SER A 76 2.52 -11.84 -3.60
C SER A 76 3.62 -10.93 -3.03
N SER A 77 4.86 -11.07 -3.53
CA SER A 77 6.02 -10.26 -3.13
C SER A 77 6.01 -8.81 -3.64
N MET A 78 5.17 -8.50 -4.62
CA MET A 78 5.09 -7.18 -5.25
C MET A 78 3.87 -6.37 -4.76
N ARG A 79 3.04 -6.93 -3.88
CA ARG A 79 1.75 -6.37 -3.48
C ARG A 79 1.86 -4.96 -2.90
N VAL A 80 2.75 -4.76 -1.93
CA VAL A 80 2.94 -3.46 -1.28
C VAL A 80 3.45 -2.41 -2.29
N ASP A 81 4.46 -2.77 -3.08
CA ASP A 81 5.00 -1.88 -4.11
C ASP A 81 3.96 -1.56 -5.20
N ALA A 82 3.09 -2.51 -5.56
CA ALA A 82 2.03 -2.29 -6.53
C ALA A 82 1.00 -1.27 -6.05
N VAL A 83 0.63 -1.30 -4.76
CA VAL A 83 -0.23 -0.28 -4.16
C VAL A 83 0.49 1.06 -4.13
N ARG A 84 1.74 1.10 -3.64
CA ARG A 84 2.54 2.32 -3.53
C ARG A 84 2.76 3.01 -4.87
N ASP A 85 3.05 2.25 -5.92
CA ASP A 85 3.25 2.75 -7.28
C ASP A 85 1.93 3.16 -7.97
N GLY A 86 0.78 2.91 -7.35
CA GLY A 86 -0.54 3.17 -7.92
C GLY A 86 -0.92 2.23 -9.07
N LYS A 87 -0.27 1.06 -9.18
CA LYS A 87 -0.63 0.01 -10.15
C LYS A 87 -1.94 -0.68 -9.78
N VAL A 88 -2.23 -0.73 -8.49
CA VAL A 88 -3.49 -1.17 -7.88
C VAL A 88 -3.85 -0.22 -6.75
N ASP A 89 -5.10 -0.24 -6.33
CA ASP A 89 -5.60 0.63 -5.27
C ASP A 89 -5.53 -0.02 -3.89
N LEU A 90 -5.71 -1.35 -3.85
CA LEU A 90 -5.57 -2.14 -2.65
C LEU A 90 -5.05 -3.55 -2.94
N VAL A 91 -4.45 -4.17 -1.93
CA VAL A 91 -4.04 -5.58 -1.89
C VAL A 91 -4.46 -6.20 -0.58
N ILE A 92 -4.65 -7.52 -0.58
CA ILE A 92 -5.06 -8.27 0.61
C ILE A 92 -3.90 -9.18 1.02
N GLY A 93 -3.58 -9.25 2.31
CA GLY A 93 -2.52 -10.08 2.84
C GLY A 93 -2.75 -10.45 4.29
N CYS A 94 -1.78 -11.17 4.86
CA CYS A 94 -1.79 -11.51 6.28
C CYS A 94 -0.88 -10.54 7.03
N VAL A 95 -1.26 -10.16 8.24
CA VAL A 95 -0.54 -9.14 9.02
C VAL A 95 0.94 -9.49 9.21
N GLY A 96 1.27 -10.71 9.66
CA GLY A 96 2.66 -11.14 9.86
C GLY A 96 3.46 -11.22 8.55
N GLU A 97 2.84 -11.74 7.49
CA GLU A 97 3.44 -11.79 6.14
C GLU A 97 3.77 -10.39 5.61
N LEU A 98 2.84 -9.45 5.71
CA LEU A 98 3.06 -8.06 5.28
C LEU A 98 4.12 -7.37 6.14
N LEU A 99 4.18 -7.65 7.44
CA LEU A 99 5.24 -7.12 8.30
C LEU A 99 6.63 -7.59 7.84
N ASP A 100 6.78 -8.84 7.41
CA ASP A 100 8.06 -9.33 6.90
C ASP A 100 8.48 -8.65 5.59
N VAL A 101 7.52 -8.27 4.75
CA VAL A 101 7.77 -7.48 3.53
C VAL A 101 8.15 -6.04 3.87
N LEU A 102 7.44 -5.41 4.81
CA LEU A 102 7.60 -4.00 5.16
C LEU A 102 8.83 -3.74 6.04
N ASN A 103 9.07 -4.61 7.02
CA ASN A 103 10.14 -4.48 8.00
C ASN A 103 10.54 -5.87 8.54
N PRO A 104 11.38 -6.61 7.80
CA PRO A 104 11.78 -7.96 8.18
C PRO A 104 12.54 -8.01 9.51
N ASP A 105 13.23 -6.93 9.89
CA ASP A 105 13.96 -6.87 11.16
C ASP A 105 13.00 -6.82 12.34
N LYS A 106 11.93 -6.01 12.21
CA LYS A 106 10.89 -5.92 13.22
C LYS A 106 10.06 -7.20 13.28
N GLY A 107 9.76 -7.83 12.13
CA GLY A 107 9.13 -9.15 12.07
C GLY A 107 9.92 -10.20 12.85
N ARG A 108 11.25 -10.29 12.64
CA ARG A 108 12.12 -11.21 13.38
C ARG A 108 12.15 -10.92 14.89
N GLN A 109 12.22 -9.65 15.29
CA GLN A 109 12.17 -9.28 16.72
C GLN A 109 10.82 -9.69 17.34
N LEU A 110 9.72 -9.44 16.63
CA LEU A 110 8.39 -9.75 17.12
C LEU A 110 8.19 -11.26 17.28
N ARG A 111 8.68 -12.07 16.35
CA ARG A 111 8.68 -13.54 16.44
C ARG A 111 9.45 -14.07 17.65
N VAL A 112 10.49 -13.38 18.10
CA VAL A 112 11.20 -13.73 19.34
C VAL A 112 10.32 -13.47 20.55
N MET A 113 9.77 -12.26 20.66
CA MET A 113 8.92 -11.87 21.78
C MET A 113 7.65 -12.73 21.84
N TYR A 114 7.02 -13.00 20.69
CA TYR A 114 5.83 -13.87 20.59
C TYR A 114 6.10 -15.27 21.12
N ARG A 115 7.24 -15.85 20.76
CA ARG A 115 7.65 -17.18 21.25
C ARG A 115 7.97 -17.18 22.74
N GLU A 116 8.63 -16.13 23.24
CA GLU A 116 8.94 -15.98 24.66
C GLU A 116 7.68 -15.85 25.52
N ASP A 117 6.60 -15.31 24.95
CA ASP A 117 5.29 -15.18 25.58
C ASP A 117 4.36 -16.38 25.33
N GLY A 118 4.90 -17.50 24.82
CA GLY A 118 4.16 -18.77 24.67
C GLY A 118 3.59 -19.03 23.27
N GLY A 119 3.57 -18.03 22.38
CA GLY A 119 3.22 -18.20 20.97
C GLY A 119 1.75 -18.51 20.72
N GLU A 120 0.86 -18.01 21.57
CA GLU A 120 -0.59 -18.13 21.41
C GLU A 120 -1.16 -16.93 20.64
N ASP A 121 -2.04 -17.21 19.67
CA ASP A 121 -2.73 -16.17 18.88
C ASP A 121 -3.86 -15.52 19.70
N THR A 122 -3.47 -14.66 20.64
CA THR A 122 -4.37 -13.87 21.49
C THR A 122 -4.75 -12.55 20.83
N ASP A 123 -5.86 -11.93 21.26
CA ASP A 123 -6.26 -10.61 20.78
C ASP A 123 -5.17 -9.55 21.00
N GLU A 124 -4.44 -9.63 22.11
CA GLU A 124 -3.28 -8.76 22.38
C GLU A 124 -2.18 -8.94 21.34
N TRP A 125 -1.82 -10.19 20.99
CA TRP A 125 -0.78 -10.43 19.99
C TRP A 125 -1.22 -10.04 18.59
N ARG A 126 -2.51 -10.19 18.26
CA ARG A 126 -3.09 -9.70 17.00
C ARG A 126 -2.94 -8.18 16.89
N ASP A 127 -3.32 -7.46 17.94
CA ASP A 127 -3.21 -5.99 18.00
C ASP A 127 -1.75 -5.52 17.95
N ILE A 128 -0.86 -6.18 18.68
CA ILE A 128 0.58 -5.87 18.65
C ILE A 128 1.14 -6.08 17.24
N THR A 129 0.80 -7.20 16.59
CA THR A 129 1.32 -7.52 15.26
C THR A 129 0.77 -6.54 14.21
N HIS A 130 -0.53 -6.23 14.28
CA HIS A 130 -1.19 -5.29 13.38
C HIS A 130 -0.66 -3.86 13.56
N SER A 131 -0.58 -3.37 14.79
CA SER A 131 -0.03 -2.03 15.06
C SER A 131 1.46 -1.90 14.68
N THR A 132 2.22 -2.99 14.81
CA THR A 132 3.61 -3.04 14.35
C THR A 132 3.70 -2.98 12.83
N MET A 133 2.83 -3.72 12.12
CA MET A 133 2.71 -3.67 10.66
C MET A 133 2.29 -2.28 10.17
N LEU A 134 1.26 -1.67 10.79
CA LEU A 134 0.83 -0.30 10.50
C LEU A 134 1.97 0.71 10.68
N SER A 135 2.77 0.57 11.74
CA SER A 135 3.91 1.44 12.00
C SER A 135 5.05 1.30 10.99
N ALA A 136 5.09 0.18 10.25
CA ALA A 136 6.06 -0.08 9.20
C ALA A 136 5.57 0.40 7.81
N LEU A 137 4.30 0.80 7.67
CA LEU A 137 3.77 1.26 6.40
C LEU A 137 4.39 2.61 5.96
N PRO A 138 4.66 2.79 4.66
CA PRO A 138 4.87 4.10 4.08
C PRO A 138 3.72 5.07 4.40
N SER A 139 4.03 6.36 4.56
CA SER A 139 3.06 7.37 5.03
C SER A 139 1.88 7.64 4.07
N ASP A 140 2.03 7.25 2.81
CA ASP A 140 1.02 7.33 1.76
C ASP A 140 0.10 6.10 1.71
N LEU A 141 0.40 5.07 2.49
CA LEU A 141 -0.42 3.87 2.63
C LEU A 141 -1.16 3.85 3.96
N ASP A 142 -2.19 3.01 4.02
CA ASP A 142 -2.97 2.72 5.21
C ASP A 142 -3.53 1.30 5.10
N ALA A 143 -4.11 0.78 6.19
CA ALA A 143 -4.67 -0.56 6.19
C ALA A 143 -6.02 -0.64 6.89
N SER A 144 -6.80 -1.68 6.56
CA SER A 144 -8.02 -2.03 7.27
C SER A 144 -7.71 -2.54 8.68
N ASP A 145 -8.75 -2.70 9.49
CA ASP A 145 -8.64 -3.48 10.70
C ASP A 145 -8.40 -4.96 10.35
N PRO A 146 -7.69 -5.72 11.20
CA PRO A 146 -7.47 -7.14 10.95
C PRO A 146 -8.78 -7.92 11.16
N GLY A 147 -9.02 -8.89 10.30
CA GLY A 147 -10.13 -9.83 10.42
C GLY A 147 -9.90 -10.92 11.45
N ILE A 148 -10.81 -11.89 11.52
CA ILE A 148 -10.65 -13.10 12.35
C ILE A 148 -10.03 -14.26 11.58
N ALA A 149 -10.22 -14.31 10.26
CA ALA A 149 -9.67 -15.39 9.43
C ALA A 149 -8.14 -15.33 9.34
N VAL A 150 -7.55 -16.52 9.30
CA VAL A 150 -6.12 -16.73 9.03
C VAL A 150 -5.98 -17.37 7.65
N GLY A 151 -5.36 -16.65 6.72
CA GLY A 151 -5.18 -17.14 5.34
C GLY A 151 -3.76 -17.57 4.97
N CYS A 152 -2.79 -17.35 5.85
CA CYS A 152 -1.39 -17.68 5.63
C CYS A 152 -0.92 -18.74 6.63
N ASP A 153 -0.20 -19.74 6.13
CA ASP A 153 0.35 -20.83 6.94
C ASP A 153 1.70 -20.43 7.54
N ASP A 154 1.65 -19.63 8.60
CA ASP A 154 2.81 -19.28 9.43
C ASP A 154 2.38 -19.07 10.89
N PRO A 155 2.64 -20.04 11.78
CA PRO A 155 2.21 -19.97 13.17
C PRO A 155 3.12 -19.09 14.04
N THR A 156 4.19 -18.49 13.48
CA THR A 156 5.20 -17.81 14.28
C THR A 156 4.90 -16.33 14.53
N LEU A 157 3.82 -15.82 13.94
CA LEU A 157 3.12 -14.57 14.27
C LEU A 157 1.64 -14.72 13.91
N PRO A 158 0.73 -13.92 14.50
CA PRO A 158 -0.64 -13.77 14.01
C PRO A 158 -0.71 -13.43 12.51
N GLN A 159 -1.58 -14.13 11.79
CA GLN A 159 -1.72 -14.07 10.33
C GLN A 159 -3.13 -13.64 9.89
N ASN A 160 -3.79 -12.82 10.70
CA ASN A 160 -5.11 -12.28 10.39
C ASN A 160 -5.11 -11.55 9.04
N ILE A 161 -6.20 -11.67 8.30
CA ILE A 161 -6.36 -11.00 7.00
C ILE A 161 -6.53 -9.49 7.19
N VAL A 162 -5.86 -8.72 6.35
CA VAL A 162 -5.94 -7.26 6.29
C VAL A 162 -5.80 -6.79 4.84
N ALA A 163 -6.43 -5.65 4.52
CA ALA A 163 -6.18 -4.95 3.26
C ALA A 163 -5.26 -3.75 3.46
N VAL A 164 -4.29 -3.59 2.57
CA VAL A 164 -3.41 -2.41 2.49
C VAL A 164 -3.80 -1.60 1.25
N TYR A 165 -3.94 -0.29 1.39
CA TYR A 165 -4.44 0.60 0.34
C TYR A 165 -3.76 1.96 0.34
N ARG A 166 -3.88 2.70 -0.76
CA ARG A 166 -3.39 4.09 -0.85
C ARG A 166 -4.34 5.04 -0.13
N ARG A 167 -3.77 5.93 0.68
CA ARG A 167 -4.52 7.04 1.29
C ARG A 167 -5.12 7.94 0.21
N GLY A 168 -6.35 8.38 0.42
CA GLY A 168 -7.09 9.26 -0.51
C GLY A 168 -7.83 8.54 -1.64
N VAL A 169 -7.58 7.24 -1.85
CA VAL A 169 -8.36 6.40 -2.79
C VAL A 169 -9.51 5.69 -2.09
N ILE A 170 -9.24 5.19 -0.89
CA ILE A 170 -10.20 4.54 -0.01
C ILE A 170 -10.67 5.59 0.99
N ASP A 171 -11.98 5.88 0.96
CA ASP A 171 -12.58 6.79 1.92
C ASP A 171 -13.09 6.05 3.18
N ARG A 172 -13.86 6.76 4.01
CA ARG A 172 -14.36 6.20 5.27
C ARG A 172 -15.33 5.03 5.03
N ASP A 173 -16.19 5.13 4.03
CA ASP A 173 -17.25 4.15 3.77
C ASP A 173 -16.62 2.93 3.08
N ASP A 174 -15.68 3.15 2.15
CA ASP A 174 -14.86 2.06 1.60
C ASP A 174 -14.12 1.33 2.71
N ARG A 175 -13.43 2.06 3.60
CA ARG A 175 -12.68 1.44 4.70
C ARG A 175 -13.59 0.63 5.62
N GLN A 176 -14.80 1.12 5.87
CA GLN A 176 -15.79 0.34 6.61
C GLN A 176 -16.14 -0.95 5.86
N ALA A 177 -16.35 -0.92 4.55
CA ALA A 177 -16.55 -2.14 3.74
C ALA A 177 -15.34 -3.09 3.82
N LEU A 178 -14.10 -2.57 3.76
CA LEU A 178 -12.90 -3.40 3.94
C LEU A 178 -12.87 -4.08 5.32
N ASN A 179 -13.24 -3.35 6.37
CA ASN A 179 -13.33 -3.89 7.73
C ASN A 179 -14.42 -4.97 7.85
N TRP A 180 -15.59 -4.78 7.21
CA TRP A 180 -16.64 -5.79 7.15
C TRP A 180 -16.19 -7.03 6.37
N ALA A 181 -15.47 -6.84 5.26
CA ALA A 181 -14.91 -7.94 4.48
C ALA A 181 -13.91 -8.76 5.31
N ALA A 182 -12.99 -8.09 6.00
CA ALA A 182 -12.00 -8.74 6.86
C ALA A 182 -12.66 -9.46 8.06
N GLY A 183 -13.54 -8.76 8.79
CA GLY A 183 -14.18 -9.29 10.00
C GLY A 183 -15.27 -10.33 9.73
N GLY A 184 -15.90 -10.29 8.56
CA GLY A 184 -16.95 -11.23 8.14
C GLY A 184 -16.43 -12.49 7.43
N THR A 185 -15.14 -12.56 7.12
CA THR A 185 -14.53 -13.75 6.52
C THR A 185 -14.07 -14.71 7.61
N THR A 186 -14.41 -15.99 7.46
CA THR A 186 -13.90 -17.08 8.31
C THR A 186 -12.80 -17.88 7.60
N SER A 187 -11.97 -18.61 8.35
CA SER A 187 -10.96 -19.51 7.78
C SER A 187 -11.59 -20.60 6.89
N GLU A 188 -12.79 -21.04 7.26
CA GLU A 188 -13.60 -22.02 6.51
C GLU A 188 -14.02 -21.49 5.14
N ASP A 189 -14.43 -20.21 5.05
CA ASP A 189 -14.78 -19.55 3.79
C ASP A 189 -13.58 -19.53 2.82
N LEU A 190 -12.36 -19.45 3.36
CA LEU A 190 -11.11 -19.47 2.60
C LEU A 190 -10.69 -20.88 2.17
N GLY A 191 -11.34 -21.92 2.68
CA GLY A 191 -10.94 -23.31 2.48
C GLY A 191 -9.65 -23.66 3.21
N VAL A 192 -9.27 -22.89 4.24
CA VAL A 192 -8.13 -23.16 5.11
C VAL A 192 -8.66 -23.92 6.33
N THR A 193 -8.32 -25.19 6.46
CA THR A 193 -8.68 -25.97 7.65
C THR A 193 -7.90 -25.44 8.84
N GLU A 194 -8.58 -24.92 9.85
CA GLU A 194 -7.97 -24.53 11.12
C GLU A 194 -7.25 -25.74 11.74
N THR A 195 -5.97 -25.59 12.08
CA THR A 195 -5.31 -26.59 12.94
C THR A 195 -5.97 -26.49 14.32
N PRO A 196 -6.45 -27.58 14.93
CA PRO A 196 -7.16 -27.52 16.20
C PRO A 196 -6.30 -26.85 17.27
N THR A 197 -6.73 -25.68 17.75
CA THR A 197 -6.19 -25.07 18.97
C THR A 197 -6.37 -26.07 20.11
N ALA A 198 -5.29 -26.40 20.80
CA ALA A 198 -5.30 -27.33 21.93
C ALA A 198 -6.37 -26.92 22.96
N PRO A 199 -7.07 -27.87 23.60
CA PRO A 199 -8.16 -27.54 24.51
C PRO A 199 -7.65 -26.71 25.69
N ARG A 200 -8.28 -25.55 25.91
CA ARG A 200 -8.08 -24.73 27.11
C ARG A 200 -8.32 -25.60 28.35
N ARG A 201 -7.31 -25.73 29.20
CA ARG A 201 -7.42 -26.35 30.53
C ARG A 201 -7.79 -25.31 31.58
#